data_AF-A0A4V1CHI1-F1
#
_entry.id   AF-A0A4V1CHI1-F1
#
_cell.length_a   1.000
_cell.length_b   1.000
_cell.length_c   1.000
_cell.angle_alpha   90.00
_cell.angle_beta   90.00
_cell.angle_gamma   90.00
#
_symmetry.space_group_name_H-M   'P 1'
#
loop_
_entity.id
_entity.type
_entity.pdbx_description
1 polymer ?
#
loop_
_entity_poly.entity_id
_entity_poly.type
_entity_poly.pdbx_seq_one_letter_code
_entity_poly.pdbx_strand_id
1 'polypeptide(L)'
;MNWIGWTVFGIGGMVAVVAGLAAFGSSRWAGTTQVQMALLEAARVPAPAGMNKVYDARELDGLPTPVQRYFRAVLKDGQPFISAATFDFAGTFNMSATGEQWKNFTSTQRAVTRRPGFLWNGRVVMLPGLVAHVHDSYIAGEGRLHAAMLGLFTVAEVQGGGEIARGELMRYFAEAIWYPTALLPSQGVRWEAVDDSSAKATLEDGPITLTLLFRFDETGLITSVHADARGVGVGKDMVMLPWEGRVSSYQLHGGMMVPARSEAAYLRPEGRRPYFIGNLTSMVYEFSS
;
A
#
# COMPACT_ATOMS: atom_id res chain seq x y z
N MET A 1 -53.61 20.94 12.46
CA MET A 1 -52.65 20.10 13.23
C MET A 1 -51.44 19.88 12.34
N ASN A 2 -50.31 20.53 12.64
CA ASN A 2 -49.19 20.77 11.71
C ASN A 2 -48.28 19.54 11.51
N TRP A 3 -48.83 18.47 10.92
CA TRP A 3 -48.08 17.24 10.58
C TRP A 3 -46.81 17.55 9.77
N ILE A 4 -46.89 18.50 8.84
CA ILE A 4 -45.78 18.94 7.99
C ILE A 4 -44.65 19.58 8.83
N GLY A 5 -44.99 20.41 9.83
CA GLY A 5 -44.00 21.04 10.71
C GLY A 5 -43.25 20.01 11.56
N TRP A 6 -43.96 19.07 12.20
CA TRP A 6 -43.34 18.01 12.99
C TRP A 6 -42.47 17.07 12.16
N THR A 7 -42.86 16.81 10.91
CA THR A 7 -42.07 15.98 9.97
C THR A 7 -40.78 16.69 9.56
N VAL A 8 -40.83 17.99 9.25
CA VAL A 8 -39.63 18.79 8.90
C VAL A 8 -38.67 18.93 10.09
N PHE A 9 -39.18 19.18 11.31
CA PHE A 9 -38.35 19.20 12.51
C PHE A 9 -37.75 17.83 12.85
N GLY A 10 -38.51 16.74 12.67
CA GLY A 10 -38.02 15.38 12.87
C GLY A 10 -36.91 14.99 11.89
N ILE A 11 -37.08 15.31 10.60
CA ILE A 11 -36.05 15.08 9.57
C ILE A 11 -34.81 15.95 9.84
N GLY A 12 -34.99 17.23 10.17
CA GLY A 12 -33.89 18.13 10.52
C GLY A 12 -33.08 17.64 11.72
N GLY A 13 -33.77 17.18 12.78
CA GLY A 13 -33.12 16.57 13.95
C GLY A 13 -32.33 15.31 13.59
N MET A 14 -32.89 14.43 12.76
CA MET A 14 -32.20 13.22 12.30
C MET A 14 -30.96 13.54 11.47
N VAL A 15 -31.04 14.52 10.55
CA VAL A 15 -29.88 14.97 9.76
C VAL A 15 -28.79 15.54 10.66
N ALA A 16 -29.13 16.35 11.66
CA ALA A 16 -28.16 16.88 12.62
C ALA A 16 -27.46 15.77 13.42
N VAL A 17 -28.20 14.75 13.85
CA VAL A 17 -27.64 13.59 14.56
C VAL A 17 -26.68 12.80 13.65
N VAL A 18 -27.07 12.52 12.41
CA VAL A 18 -26.19 11.80 11.45
C VAL A 18 -24.93 12.63 11.17
N ALA A 19 -25.06 13.94 10.95
CA ALA A 19 -23.92 14.82 10.74
C ALA A 19 -22.99 14.86 11.97
N GLY A 20 -23.57 14.93 13.17
CA GLY A 20 -22.83 14.87 14.43
C GLY A 20 -22.06 13.57 14.62
N LEU A 21 -22.69 12.42 14.34
CA LEU A 21 -22.04 11.10 14.36
C LEU A 21 -20.91 11.01 13.33
N ALA A 22 -21.13 11.49 12.11
CA ALA A 22 -20.10 11.51 11.08
C ALA A 22 -18.90 12.39 11.46
N ALA A 23 -19.15 13.57 12.06
CA ALA A 23 -18.10 14.47 12.52
C ALA A 23 -17.30 13.85 13.69
N PHE A 24 -18.00 13.31 14.68
CA PHE A 24 -17.38 12.63 15.82
C PHE A 24 -16.56 11.41 15.37
N GLY A 25 -17.10 10.62 14.45
CA GLY A 25 -16.42 9.47 13.86
C GLY A 25 -15.17 9.84 13.07
N SER A 26 -15.24 10.89 12.26
CA SER A 26 -14.08 11.42 11.55
C SER A 26 -12.98 11.88 12.52
N SER A 27 -13.36 12.56 13.61
CA SER A 27 -12.41 13.01 14.64
C SER A 27 -11.75 11.85 15.37
N ARG A 28 -12.54 10.84 15.80
CA ARG A 28 -12.02 9.61 16.39
C ARG A 28 -11.05 8.91 15.45
N TRP A 29 -11.42 8.79 14.17
CA TRP A 29 -10.60 8.16 13.15
C TRP A 29 -9.28 8.90 12.92
N ALA A 30 -9.32 10.23 12.87
CA ALA A 30 -8.12 11.06 12.78
C ALA A 30 -7.19 10.85 13.98
N GLY A 31 -7.74 10.79 15.20
CA GLY A 31 -6.97 10.46 16.41
C GLY A 31 -6.30 9.09 16.32
N THR A 32 -7.03 8.05 15.90
CA THR A 32 -6.44 6.72 15.70
C THR A 32 -5.37 6.71 14.60
N THR A 33 -5.56 7.50 13.54
CA THR A 33 -4.57 7.64 12.46
C THR A 33 -3.29 8.27 12.98
N GLN A 34 -3.39 9.32 13.81
CA GLN A 34 -2.22 9.97 14.42
C GLN A 34 -1.44 9.02 15.33
N VAL A 35 -2.13 8.18 16.11
CA VAL A 35 -1.47 7.16 16.95
C VAL A 35 -0.71 6.15 16.09
N GLN A 36 -1.35 5.60 15.05
CA GLN A 36 -0.68 4.66 14.14
C GLN A 36 0.51 5.31 13.42
N MET A 37 0.37 6.58 13.01
CA MET A 37 1.46 7.34 12.41
C MET A 37 2.64 7.52 13.39
N ALA A 38 2.35 7.87 14.65
CA ALA A 38 3.38 8.01 15.67
C ALA A 38 4.10 6.68 15.96
N LEU A 39 3.37 5.55 15.97
CA LEU A 39 3.96 4.22 16.10
C LEU A 39 4.86 3.88 14.90
N LEU A 40 4.42 4.19 13.68
CA LEU A 40 5.21 3.99 12.46
C LEU A 40 6.51 4.80 12.49
N GLU A 41 6.44 6.09 12.85
CA GLU A 41 7.61 6.97 12.93
C GLU A 41 8.55 6.56 14.07
N ALA A 42 8.01 6.15 15.22
CA ALA A 42 8.81 5.66 16.35
C ALA A 42 9.54 4.33 16.05
N ALA A 43 9.00 3.53 15.14
CA ALA A 43 9.61 2.27 14.70
C ALA A 43 10.75 2.46 13.68
N ARG A 44 10.98 3.69 13.20
CA ARG A 44 12.06 3.98 12.24
C ARG A 44 13.42 3.74 12.89
N VAL A 45 14.32 3.18 12.10
CA VAL A 45 15.71 2.91 12.49
C VAL A 45 16.61 3.87 11.70
N PRO A 46 17.43 4.69 12.38
CA PRO A 46 18.40 5.54 11.72
C PRO A 46 19.35 4.74 10.83
N ALA A 47 19.81 5.34 9.74
CA ALA A 47 20.90 4.76 8.97
C ALA A 47 22.17 4.67 9.86
N PRO A 48 22.92 3.55 9.83
CA PRO A 48 24.19 3.45 10.54
C PRO A 48 25.14 4.58 10.15
N ALA A 49 25.90 5.08 11.12
CA ALA A 49 26.94 6.08 10.86
C ALA A 49 27.95 5.55 9.84
N GLY A 50 28.24 6.33 8.80
CA GLY A 50 29.17 5.96 7.72
C GLY A 50 28.55 5.15 6.57
N MET A 51 27.25 4.82 6.64
CA MET A 51 26.55 4.28 5.48
C MET A 51 26.42 5.34 4.39
N ASN A 52 26.64 4.96 3.12
CA ASN A 52 26.38 5.85 2.00
C ASN A 52 24.89 6.25 2.01
N LYS A 53 24.61 7.52 1.77
CA LYS A 53 23.23 8.09 1.81
C LYS A 53 22.64 8.28 0.43
N VAL A 54 23.41 7.96 -0.59
CA VAL A 54 23.04 8.07 -1.98
C VAL A 54 23.26 6.74 -2.68
N TYR A 55 22.45 6.51 -3.70
CA TYR A 55 22.61 5.41 -4.63
C TYR A 55 23.90 5.57 -5.45
N ASP A 56 24.65 4.48 -5.56
CA ASP A 56 25.84 4.35 -6.39
C ASP A 56 25.55 3.33 -7.49
N ALA A 57 25.66 3.74 -8.76
CA ALA A 57 25.33 2.90 -9.90
C ALA A 57 26.17 1.61 -9.98
N ARG A 58 27.32 1.53 -9.31
CA ARG A 58 28.16 0.32 -9.23
C ARG A 58 27.49 -0.80 -8.44
N GLU A 59 26.50 -0.49 -7.60
CA GLU A 59 25.72 -1.51 -6.89
C GLU A 59 24.89 -2.40 -7.83
N LEU A 60 24.70 -1.96 -9.08
CA LEU A 60 24.03 -2.77 -10.10
C LEU A 60 24.92 -3.88 -10.66
N ASP A 61 26.23 -3.83 -10.43
CA ASP A 61 27.17 -4.80 -10.96
C ASP A 61 26.87 -6.20 -10.38
N GLY A 62 26.66 -7.17 -11.27
CA GLY A 62 26.30 -8.54 -10.90
C GLY A 62 24.80 -8.79 -10.64
N LEU A 63 23.95 -7.75 -10.65
CA LEU A 63 22.50 -7.95 -10.60
C LEU A 63 21.96 -8.55 -11.91
N PRO A 64 20.80 -9.23 -11.89
CA PRO A 64 20.15 -9.70 -13.11
C PRO A 64 19.95 -8.57 -14.12
N THR A 65 20.18 -8.84 -15.41
CA THR A 65 20.05 -7.86 -16.49
C THR A 65 18.74 -7.05 -16.45
N PRO A 66 17.53 -7.64 -16.29
CA PRO A 66 16.30 -6.84 -16.19
C PRO A 66 16.29 -5.88 -14.99
N VAL A 67 16.88 -6.28 -13.86
CA VAL A 67 16.98 -5.47 -12.65
C VAL A 67 17.92 -4.28 -12.85
N GLN A 68 19.05 -4.50 -13.54
CA GLN A 68 19.96 -3.39 -13.89
C GLN A 68 19.27 -2.37 -14.81
N ARG A 69 18.53 -2.83 -15.82
CA ARG A 69 17.78 -1.95 -16.73
C ARG A 69 16.77 -1.12 -15.96
N TYR A 70 16.05 -1.73 -15.02
CA TYR A 70 15.10 -1.04 -14.16
C TYR A 70 15.73 0.09 -13.36
N PHE A 71 16.79 -0.20 -12.58
CA PHE A 71 17.39 0.83 -11.75
C PHE A 71 18.01 1.97 -12.57
N ARG A 72 18.59 1.68 -13.74
CA ARG A 72 19.07 2.72 -14.66
C ARG A 72 17.93 3.57 -15.25
N ALA A 73 16.74 3.01 -15.41
CA ALA A 73 15.57 3.73 -15.92
C ALA A 73 14.89 4.60 -14.86
N VAL A 74 14.90 4.18 -13.58
CA VAL A 74 14.13 4.83 -12.52
C VAL A 74 14.95 5.66 -11.53
N LEU A 75 16.27 5.49 -11.47
CA LEU A 75 17.18 6.23 -10.58
C LEU A 75 18.27 6.97 -11.37
N LYS A 76 18.85 7.99 -10.74
CA LYS A 76 20.06 8.67 -11.20
C LYS A 76 21.21 8.37 -10.25
N ASP A 77 22.42 8.23 -10.76
CA ASP A 77 23.60 8.08 -9.90
C ASP A 77 23.69 9.28 -8.91
N GLY A 78 23.98 8.99 -7.65
CA GLY A 78 23.94 9.99 -6.57
C GLY A 78 22.55 10.34 -6.05
N GLN A 79 21.47 9.66 -6.50
CA GLN A 79 20.12 9.88 -5.98
C GLN A 79 20.09 9.57 -4.46
N PRO A 80 19.61 10.49 -3.61
CA PRO A 80 19.49 10.23 -2.17
C PRO A 80 18.54 9.06 -1.89
N PHE A 81 18.88 8.24 -0.90
CA PHE A 81 17.99 7.17 -0.47
C PHE A 81 16.72 7.73 0.15
N ILE A 82 15.58 7.12 -0.21
CA ILE A 82 14.30 7.47 0.37
C ILE A 82 14.26 6.87 1.76
N SER A 83 14.07 7.72 2.76
CA SER A 83 13.84 7.30 4.15
C SER A 83 12.35 7.08 4.41
N ALA A 84 11.50 7.83 3.72
CA ALA A 84 10.05 7.66 3.75
C ALA A 84 9.37 8.32 2.54
N ALA A 85 8.19 7.84 2.19
CA ALA A 85 7.36 8.35 1.11
C ALA A 85 5.93 8.54 1.60
N THR A 86 5.32 9.66 1.23
CA THR A 86 3.90 9.93 1.46
C THR A 86 3.22 10.13 0.12
N PHE A 87 2.16 9.38 -0.15
CA PHE A 87 1.47 9.43 -1.44
C PHE A 87 -0.02 9.20 -1.30
N ASP A 88 -0.77 9.84 -2.20
CA ASP A 88 -2.22 9.74 -2.26
C ASP A 88 -2.68 8.94 -3.48
N PHE A 89 -3.75 8.17 -3.30
CA PHE A 89 -4.43 7.47 -4.38
C PHE A 89 -5.90 7.87 -4.45
N ALA A 90 -6.42 7.85 -5.67
CA ALA A 90 -7.85 7.81 -5.96
C ALA A 90 -8.16 6.67 -6.93
N GLY A 91 -9.26 5.95 -6.70
CA GLY A 91 -9.57 4.79 -7.50
C GLY A 91 -10.82 4.05 -7.05
N THR A 92 -10.88 2.76 -7.35
CA THR A 92 -11.99 1.87 -7.00
C THR A 92 -11.54 0.57 -6.34
N PHE A 93 -12.35 0.09 -5.40
CA PHE A 93 -12.27 -1.26 -4.82
C PHE A 93 -13.48 -2.08 -5.24
N ASN A 94 -13.30 -3.35 -5.59
CA ASN A 94 -14.40 -4.29 -5.75
C ASN A 94 -14.72 -4.93 -4.40
N MET A 95 -15.91 -4.64 -3.88
CA MET A 95 -16.38 -5.18 -2.60
C MET A 95 -17.04 -6.56 -2.72
N SER A 96 -17.20 -7.07 -3.95
CA SER A 96 -17.85 -8.35 -4.20
C SER A 96 -16.84 -9.48 -4.32
N ALA A 97 -17.15 -10.63 -3.69
CA ALA A 97 -16.36 -11.85 -3.81
C ALA A 97 -16.61 -12.60 -5.13
N THR A 98 -17.80 -12.45 -5.73
CA THR A 98 -18.26 -13.26 -6.87
C THR A 98 -18.76 -12.46 -8.08
N GLY A 99 -18.86 -11.13 -7.95
CA GLY A 99 -19.34 -10.24 -9.00
C GLY A 99 -18.63 -8.89 -9.00
N GLU A 100 -19.29 -7.85 -9.49
CA GLU A 100 -18.73 -6.51 -9.59
C GLU A 100 -19.52 -5.53 -8.71
N GLN A 101 -18.88 -5.07 -7.64
CA GLN A 101 -19.38 -3.98 -6.80
C GLN A 101 -18.26 -2.99 -6.53
N TRP A 102 -17.92 -2.24 -7.57
CA TRP A 102 -16.88 -1.21 -7.53
C TRP A 102 -17.34 0.00 -6.71
N LYS A 103 -16.52 0.40 -5.74
CA LYS A 103 -16.73 1.55 -4.87
C LYS A 103 -15.55 2.49 -4.96
N ASN A 104 -15.82 3.78 -5.09
CA ASN A 104 -14.78 4.80 -5.14
C ASN A 104 -14.07 4.89 -3.80
N PHE A 105 -12.76 5.08 -3.83
CA PHE A 105 -11.97 5.36 -2.65
C PHE A 105 -10.99 6.52 -2.89
N THR A 106 -10.61 7.16 -1.80
CA THR A 106 -9.39 7.97 -1.70
C THR A 106 -8.55 7.46 -0.54
N SER A 107 -7.24 7.67 -0.59
CA SER A 107 -6.36 7.28 0.50
C SER A 107 -5.08 8.10 0.55
N THR A 108 -4.52 8.20 1.74
CA THR A 108 -3.14 8.64 1.96
C THR A 108 -2.36 7.47 2.53
N GLN A 109 -1.17 7.22 2.00
CA GLN A 109 -0.23 6.24 2.52
C GLN A 109 1.06 6.90 2.93
N ARG A 110 1.60 6.46 4.07
CA ARG A 110 2.96 6.74 4.52
C ARG A 110 3.72 5.43 4.54
N ALA A 111 4.83 5.35 3.82
CA ALA A 111 5.77 4.23 3.87
C ALA A 111 7.12 4.71 4.39
N VAL A 112 7.77 3.92 5.25
CA VAL A 112 9.12 4.17 5.79
C VAL A 112 10.01 2.99 5.41
N THR A 113 11.26 3.28 5.03
CA THR A 113 12.12 2.26 4.42
C THR A 113 12.99 1.51 5.40
N ARG A 114 13.24 2.10 6.57
CA ARG A 114 14.08 1.55 7.64
C ARG A 114 13.50 1.89 9.01
N ARG A 115 13.03 0.93 9.79
CA ARG A 115 12.66 -0.45 9.40
C ARG A 115 11.50 -0.44 8.37
N PRO A 116 11.37 -1.44 7.47
CA PRO A 116 10.19 -1.57 6.59
C PRO A 116 8.87 -1.37 7.33
N GLY A 117 8.03 -0.47 6.83
CA GLY A 117 6.71 -0.24 7.41
C GLY A 117 5.87 0.72 6.60
N PHE A 118 4.55 0.63 6.77
CA PHE A 118 3.63 1.60 6.19
C PHE A 118 2.35 1.73 7.02
N LEU A 119 1.67 2.86 6.81
CA LEU A 119 0.29 3.09 7.21
C LEU A 119 -0.47 3.61 6.01
N TRP A 120 -1.47 2.86 5.57
CA TRP A 120 -2.46 3.27 4.59
C TRP A 120 -3.75 3.67 5.30
N ASN A 121 -4.23 4.87 5.01
CA ASN A 121 -5.48 5.41 5.52
C ASN A 121 -6.44 5.66 4.36
N GLY A 122 -7.42 4.77 4.22
CA GLY A 122 -8.40 4.77 3.16
C GLY A 122 -9.78 5.27 3.57
N ARG A 123 -10.48 5.83 2.59
CA ARG A 123 -11.87 6.27 2.67
C ARG A 123 -12.63 5.70 1.48
N VAL A 124 -13.54 4.76 1.74
CA VAL A 124 -14.35 4.08 0.70
C VAL A 124 -15.80 4.56 0.77
N VAL A 125 -16.34 5.05 -0.35
CA VAL A 125 -17.72 5.51 -0.44
C VAL A 125 -18.64 4.30 -0.61
N MET A 126 -19.33 3.90 0.47
CA MET A 126 -20.23 2.74 0.44
C MET A 126 -21.56 3.10 -0.22
N LEU A 127 -22.14 4.24 0.18
CA LEU A 127 -23.35 4.88 -0.37
C LEU A 127 -23.21 6.41 -0.23
N PRO A 128 -24.05 7.22 -0.92
CA PRO A 128 -24.07 8.66 -0.69
C PRO A 128 -24.26 9.00 0.80
N GLY A 129 -23.30 9.72 1.38
CA GLY A 129 -23.29 10.07 2.81
C GLY A 129 -22.80 8.98 3.77
N LEU A 130 -22.53 7.75 3.30
CA LEU A 130 -22.06 6.64 4.12
C LEU A 130 -20.69 6.14 3.65
N VAL A 131 -19.72 6.22 4.55
CA VAL A 131 -18.32 5.95 4.24
C VAL A 131 -17.74 4.91 5.19
N ALA A 132 -16.97 3.99 4.64
CA ALA A 132 -16.09 3.11 5.40
C ALA A 132 -14.69 3.73 5.44
N HIS A 133 -14.12 3.79 6.62
CA HIS A 133 -12.73 4.15 6.83
C HIS A 133 -11.91 2.88 7.07
N VAL A 134 -10.69 2.83 6.54
CA VAL A 134 -9.85 1.64 6.61
C VAL A 134 -8.41 2.02 6.92
N HIS A 135 -7.85 1.45 7.98
CA HIS A 135 -6.42 1.44 8.23
C HIS A 135 -5.88 0.08 7.81
N ASP A 136 -4.83 0.11 7.03
CA ASP A 136 -4.04 -1.06 6.71
C ASP A 136 -2.57 -0.72 6.96
N SER A 137 -1.85 -1.54 7.73
CA SER A 137 -0.50 -1.20 8.15
C SER A 137 0.37 -2.41 8.43
N TYR A 138 1.68 -2.20 8.23
CA TYR A 138 2.74 -3.03 8.76
C TYR A 138 3.65 -2.16 9.61
N ILE A 139 3.70 -2.39 10.92
CA ILE A 139 4.47 -1.58 11.86
C ILE A 139 5.25 -2.51 12.78
N ALA A 140 6.58 -2.41 12.74
CA ALA A 140 7.49 -3.12 13.64
C ALA A 140 7.29 -4.64 13.72
N GLY A 141 6.83 -5.29 12.64
CA GLY A 141 6.59 -6.75 12.61
C GLY A 141 5.14 -7.16 12.83
N GLU A 142 4.23 -6.20 13.07
CA GLU A 142 2.81 -6.45 13.21
C GLU A 142 2.05 -5.94 11.98
N GLY A 143 1.19 -6.79 11.43
CA GLY A 143 0.20 -6.39 10.44
C GLY A 143 -1.11 -5.98 11.12
N ARG A 144 -1.81 -4.99 10.57
CA ARG A 144 -3.13 -4.56 11.05
C ARG A 144 -4.02 -4.18 9.88
N LEU A 145 -5.24 -4.71 9.90
CA LEU A 145 -6.34 -4.29 9.04
C LEU A 145 -7.51 -3.89 9.94
N HIS A 146 -7.94 -2.64 9.89
CA HIS A 146 -9.07 -2.13 10.65
C HIS A 146 -10.00 -1.34 9.75
N ALA A 147 -11.23 -1.82 9.58
CA ALA A 147 -12.28 -1.15 8.83
C ALA A 147 -13.43 -0.74 9.76
N ALA A 148 -13.90 0.51 9.65
CA ALA A 148 -15.01 1.03 10.43
C ALA A 148 -15.96 1.89 9.61
N MET A 149 -17.27 1.69 9.78
CA MET A 149 -18.30 2.58 9.22
C MET A 149 -18.31 3.91 9.96
N LEU A 150 -18.30 5.00 9.20
CA LEU A 150 -18.25 6.39 9.68
C LEU A 150 -17.08 6.68 10.63
N GLY A 151 -16.06 5.81 10.70
CA GLY A 151 -14.98 5.91 11.70
C GLY A 151 -15.40 5.54 13.12
N LEU A 152 -16.60 4.97 13.32
CA LEU A 152 -17.15 4.63 14.64
C LEU A 152 -17.39 3.14 14.84
N PHE A 153 -18.07 2.51 13.88
CA PHE A 153 -18.55 1.13 14.03
C PHE A 153 -17.61 0.18 13.31
N THR A 154 -16.77 -0.53 14.06
CA THR A 154 -15.85 -1.52 13.49
C THR A 154 -16.63 -2.60 12.74
N VAL A 155 -16.22 -2.85 11.49
CA VAL A 155 -16.76 -3.90 10.60
C VAL A 155 -15.81 -5.08 10.52
N ALA A 156 -14.50 -4.80 10.50
CA ALA A 156 -13.45 -5.80 10.50
C ALA A 156 -12.25 -5.26 11.25
N GLU A 157 -11.63 -6.09 12.08
CA GLU A 157 -10.38 -5.75 12.76
C GLU A 157 -9.55 -7.02 12.94
N VAL A 158 -8.34 -7.00 12.38
CA VAL A 158 -7.34 -8.05 12.51
C VAL A 158 -6.02 -7.37 12.81
N GLN A 159 -5.28 -7.86 13.80
CA GLN A 159 -3.94 -7.38 14.11
C GLN A 159 -3.09 -8.53 14.66
N GLY A 160 -1.80 -8.50 14.35
CA GLY A 160 -0.81 -9.32 15.03
C GLY A 160 0.38 -9.67 14.14
N GLY A 161 1.18 -10.63 14.60
CA GLY A 161 2.23 -11.28 13.81
C GLY A 161 1.67 -12.33 12.83
N GLY A 162 2.53 -13.27 12.42
CA GLY A 162 2.12 -14.42 11.61
C GLY A 162 1.64 -14.02 10.20
N GLU A 163 0.52 -14.60 9.75
CA GLU A 163 0.04 -14.43 8.37
C GLU A 163 -0.41 -13.01 8.03
N ILE A 164 -1.03 -12.28 8.96
CA ILE A 164 -1.42 -10.88 8.70
C ILE A 164 -0.18 -10.00 8.54
N ALA A 165 0.82 -10.14 9.41
CA ALA A 165 2.10 -9.45 9.27
C ALA A 165 2.82 -9.83 7.97
N ARG A 166 2.81 -11.12 7.60
CA ARG A 166 3.39 -11.60 6.34
C ARG A 166 2.69 -10.97 5.13
N GLY A 167 1.37 -10.92 5.13
CA GLY A 167 0.57 -10.31 4.07
C GLY A 167 0.81 -8.81 3.93
N GLU A 168 0.93 -8.09 5.04
CA GLU A 168 1.18 -6.64 5.00
C GLU A 168 2.64 -6.30 4.65
N LEU A 169 3.63 -7.05 5.13
CA LEU A 169 5.00 -6.91 4.63
C LEU A 169 5.08 -7.23 3.13
N MET A 170 4.29 -8.17 2.64
CA MET A 170 4.22 -8.48 1.20
C MET A 170 3.63 -7.33 0.40
N ARG A 171 2.62 -6.66 0.94
CA ARG A 171 2.07 -5.44 0.35
C ARG A 171 3.16 -4.37 0.29
N TYR A 172 3.77 -4.04 1.43
CA TYR A 172 4.89 -3.09 1.50
C TYR A 172 5.95 -3.39 0.42
N PHE A 173 6.40 -4.63 0.32
CA PHE A 173 7.47 -4.99 -0.61
C PHE A 173 7.04 -4.88 -2.08
N ALA A 174 5.82 -5.27 -2.43
CA ALA A 174 5.28 -5.10 -3.78
C ALA A 174 5.12 -3.62 -4.15
N GLU A 175 4.81 -2.78 -3.17
CA GLU A 175 4.59 -1.34 -3.33
C GLU A 175 5.89 -0.51 -3.33
N ALA A 176 7.04 -1.14 -3.07
CA ALA A 176 8.34 -0.47 -3.08
C ALA A 176 8.75 0.09 -4.46
N ILE A 177 8.02 -0.24 -5.52
CA ILE A 177 8.06 0.42 -6.83
C ILE A 177 7.78 1.93 -6.77
N TRP A 178 7.08 2.41 -5.74
CA TRP A 178 6.82 3.83 -5.49
C TRP A 178 7.89 4.51 -4.63
N TYR A 179 8.83 3.75 -4.08
CA TYR A 179 9.99 4.26 -3.35
C TYR A 179 11.22 3.43 -3.75
N PRO A 180 11.65 3.51 -5.02
CA PRO A 180 12.47 2.51 -5.68
C PRO A 180 13.84 2.30 -5.07
N THR A 181 14.39 3.28 -4.34
CA THR A 181 15.65 3.09 -3.62
C THR A 181 15.58 1.98 -2.57
N ALA A 182 14.39 1.68 -2.00
CA ALA A 182 14.20 0.58 -1.07
C ALA A 182 14.35 -0.81 -1.70
N LEU A 183 14.33 -0.91 -3.04
CA LEU A 183 14.53 -2.15 -3.78
C LEU A 183 16.01 -2.49 -4.02
N LEU A 184 16.93 -1.59 -3.67
CA LEU A 184 18.36 -1.76 -3.90
C LEU A 184 18.98 -2.81 -2.93
N PRO A 185 19.97 -3.60 -3.38
CA PRO A 185 20.73 -4.52 -2.52
C PRO A 185 21.27 -3.93 -1.20
N SER A 186 21.74 -2.68 -1.20
CA SER A 186 22.22 -1.94 -0.03
C SER A 186 21.12 -1.64 0.98
N GLN A 187 19.86 -1.74 0.56
CA GLN A 187 18.68 -1.66 1.42
C GLN A 187 18.17 -3.04 1.87
N GLY A 188 18.90 -4.11 1.57
CA GLY A 188 18.62 -5.47 2.07
C GLY A 188 17.89 -6.38 1.09
N VAL A 189 17.64 -5.94 -0.15
CA VAL A 189 16.92 -6.75 -1.14
C VAL A 189 17.89 -7.63 -1.94
N ARG A 190 17.65 -8.95 -1.94
CA ARG A 190 18.44 -9.89 -2.73
C ARG A 190 17.71 -10.23 -4.03
N TRP A 191 18.39 -10.07 -5.16
CA TRP A 191 17.84 -10.34 -6.49
C TRP A 191 18.42 -11.61 -7.10
N GLU A 192 17.56 -12.43 -7.70
CA GLU A 192 17.92 -13.66 -8.41
C GLU A 192 17.28 -13.65 -9.80
N ALA A 193 18.06 -14.00 -10.83
CA ALA A 193 17.56 -14.05 -12.20
C ALA A 193 16.58 -15.22 -12.39
N VAL A 194 15.51 -14.99 -13.17
CA VAL A 194 14.62 -16.07 -13.63
C VAL A 194 14.75 -16.22 -15.14
N ASP A 195 14.57 -15.12 -15.88
CA ASP A 195 14.76 -15.03 -17.33
C ASP A 195 15.13 -13.59 -17.75
N ASP A 196 15.17 -13.31 -19.06
CA ASP A 196 15.55 -12.00 -19.61
C ASP A 196 14.59 -10.85 -19.25
N SER A 197 13.40 -11.18 -18.75
CA SER A 197 12.28 -10.28 -18.46
C SER A 197 11.76 -10.40 -17.02
N SER A 198 12.36 -11.26 -16.19
CA SER A 198 11.89 -11.48 -14.82
C SER A 198 13.00 -11.86 -13.84
N ALA A 199 12.80 -11.45 -12.57
CA ALA A 199 13.70 -11.72 -11.48
C ALA A 199 12.92 -11.88 -10.17
N LYS A 200 13.43 -12.73 -9.27
CA LYS A 200 12.92 -12.83 -7.91
C LYS A 200 13.65 -11.84 -7.01
N ALA A 201 12.91 -11.13 -6.17
CA ALA A 201 13.47 -10.27 -5.15
C ALA A 201 13.08 -10.83 -3.78
N THR A 202 14.03 -10.86 -2.85
CA THR A 202 13.82 -11.34 -1.47
C THR A 202 14.09 -10.23 -0.48
N LEU A 203 13.15 -10.01 0.44
CA LEU A 203 13.24 -9.08 1.57
C LEU A 203 13.05 -9.84 2.88
N GLU A 204 13.78 -9.44 3.91
CA GLU A 204 13.66 -9.98 5.26
C GLU A 204 13.36 -8.87 6.25
N ASP A 205 12.41 -9.12 7.15
CA ASP A 205 12.16 -8.26 8.29
C ASP A 205 11.85 -9.10 9.54
N GLY A 206 12.83 -9.18 10.45
CA GLY A 206 12.77 -10.06 11.61
C GLY A 206 12.59 -11.53 11.18
N PRO A 207 11.55 -12.24 11.66
CA PRO A 207 11.32 -13.65 11.31
C PRO A 207 10.62 -13.84 9.94
N ILE A 208 10.23 -12.76 9.25
CA ILE A 208 9.47 -12.85 8.00
C ILE A 208 10.41 -12.67 6.81
N THR A 209 10.58 -13.74 6.03
CA THR A 209 11.24 -13.70 4.71
C THR A 209 10.18 -13.78 3.61
N LEU A 210 10.26 -12.86 2.65
CA LEU A 210 9.38 -12.81 1.49
C LEU A 210 10.18 -12.83 0.20
N THR A 211 9.70 -13.59 -0.77
CA THR A 211 10.22 -13.59 -2.14
C THR A 211 9.07 -13.30 -3.09
N LEU A 212 9.24 -12.29 -3.94
CA LEU A 212 8.27 -11.88 -4.96
C LEU A 212 8.91 -11.99 -6.34
N LEU A 213 8.10 -12.31 -7.35
CA LEU A 213 8.53 -12.33 -8.74
C LEU A 213 8.18 -10.98 -9.39
N PHE A 214 9.20 -10.28 -9.88
CA PHE A 214 9.05 -9.03 -10.62
C PHE A 214 9.21 -9.30 -12.12
N ARG A 215 8.33 -8.70 -12.92
CA ARG A 215 8.42 -8.75 -14.39
C ARG A 215 8.64 -7.36 -14.96
N PHE A 216 9.44 -7.30 -16.02
CA PHE A 216 9.94 -6.08 -16.63
C PHE A 216 9.58 -6.07 -18.11
N ASP A 217 9.32 -4.90 -18.66
CA ASP A 217 9.17 -4.72 -20.11
C ASP A 217 10.52 -4.45 -20.80
N GLU A 218 10.45 -4.30 -22.12
CA GLU A 218 11.60 -3.99 -22.98
C GLU A 218 12.24 -2.63 -22.67
N THR A 219 11.48 -1.69 -22.09
CA THR A 219 11.99 -0.39 -21.65
C THR A 219 12.72 -0.49 -20.30
N GLY A 220 12.71 -1.67 -19.68
CA GLY A 220 13.30 -1.94 -18.38
C GLY A 220 12.40 -1.61 -17.19
N LEU A 221 11.15 -1.18 -17.41
CA LEU A 221 10.25 -0.82 -16.32
C LEU A 221 9.52 -2.05 -15.77
N ILE A 222 9.26 -2.05 -14.46
CA ILE A 222 8.44 -3.10 -13.83
C ILE A 222 7.00 -2.97 -14.33
N THR A 223 6.42 -4.06 -14.80
CA THR A 223 5.02 -4.14 -15.26
C THR A 223 4.13 -4.93 -14.31
N SER A 224 4.70 -5.90 -13.58
CA SER A 224 3.97 -6.65 -12.58
C SER A 224 4.85 -7.18 -11.45
N VAL A 225 4.22 -7.38 -10.29
CA VAL A 225 4.77 -8.06 -9.12
C VAL A 225 3.83 -9.20 -8.77
N HIS A 226 4.38 -10.40 -8.61
CA HIS A 226 3.63 -11.62 -8.34
C HIS A 226 4.07 -12.27 -7.04
N ALA A 227 3.10 -12.76 -6.28
CA ALA A 227 3.28 -13.61 -5.12
C ALA A 227 2.55 -14.94 -5.34
N ASP A 228 3.19 -16.05 -4.99
CA ASP A 228 2.59 -17.38 -5.13
C ASP A 228 1.41 -17.61 -4.17
N ALA A 229 1.41 -16.90 -3.04
CA ALA A 229 0.40 -17.04 -2.01
C ALA A 229 0.21 -15.74 -1.21
N ARG A 230 -1.00 -15.18 -1.28
CA ARG A 230 -1.50 -14.10 -0.41
C ARG A 230 -2.86 -14.52 0.15
N GLY A 231 -3.08 -14.27 1.44
CA GLY A 231 -4.35 -14.56 2.10
C GLY A 231 -5.48 -13.68 1.58
N VAL A 232 -6.58 -14.32 1.18
CA VAL A 232 -7.86 -13.68 0.88
C VAL A 232 -8.92 -14.19 1.86
N GLY A 233 -9.72 -13.28 2.42
CA GLY A 233 -10.88 -13.66 3.21
C GLY A 233 -11.99 -14.23 2.32
N VAL A 234 -12.42 -15.46 2.60
CA VAL A 234 -13.56 -16.11 1.96
C VAL A 234 -14.52 -16.56 3.07
N GLY A 235 -15.52 -15.72 3.37
CA GLY A 235 -16.41 -15.95 4.50
C GLY A 235 -15.67 -15.82 5.83
N LYS A 236 -15.60 -16.91 6.60
CA LYS A 236 -14.84 -16.98 7.86
C LYS A 236 -13.42 -17.53 7.69
N ASP A 237 -13.13 -18.09 6.52
CA ASP A 237 -11.86 -18.75 6.25
C ASP A 237 -10.90 -17.81 5.52
N MET A 238 -9.61 -18.00 5.74
CA MET A 238 -8.55 -17.38 4.95
C MET A 238 -8.01 -18.42 3.97
N VAL A 239 -8.06 -18.09 2.69
CA VAL A 239 -7.53 -18.95 1.62
C VAL A 239 -6.29 -18.28 1.04
N MET A 240 -5.22 -19.05 0.85
CA MET A 240 -4.02 -18.55 0.18
C MET A 240 -4.18 -18.72 -1.33
N LEU A 241 -4.14 -17.61 -2.07
CA LEU A 241 -4.21 -17.61 -3.53
C LEU A 241 -3.03 -16.84 -4.12
N PRO A 242 -2.58 -17.18 -5.34
CA PRO A 242 -1.61 -16.34 -6.02
C PRO A 242 -2.17 -14.93 -6.24
N TRP A 243 -1.29 -13.96 -6.16
CA TRP A 243 -1.64 -12.54 -6.20
C TRP A 243 -0.73 -11.81 -7.18
N GLU A 244 -1.31 -10.85 -7.92
CA GLU A 244 -0.59 -10.06 -8.90
C GLU A 244 -0.96 -8.57 -8.76
N GLY A 245 0.07 -7.75 -8.61
CA GLY A 245 0.01 -6.31 -8.82
C GLY A 245 0.47 -5.99 -10.23
N ARG A 246 -0.31 -5.22 -11.00
CA ARG A 246 0.11 -4.65 -12.29
C ARG A 246 0.23 -3.15 -12.18
N VAL A 247 1.22 -2.59 -12.86
CA VAL A 247 1.47 -1.16 -12.85
C VAL A 247 1.80 -0.61 -14.23
N SER A 248 1.48 0.65 -14.46
CA SER A 248 1.68 1.31 -15.74
C SER A 248 1.70 2.83 -15.59
N SER A 249 1.82 3.53 -16.72
CA SER A 249 1.76 5.00 -16.80
C SER A 249 2.80 5.67 -15.91
N TYR A 250 4.07 5.32 -16.09
CA TYR A 250 5.17 5.87 -15.29
C TYR A 250 5.31 7.38 -15.44
N GLN A 251 5.60 8.06 -14.33
CA GLN A 251 5.76 9.51 -14.23
C GLN A 251 6.95 9.84 -13.34
N LEU A 252 7.54 11.02 -13.56
CA LEU A 252 8.69 11.50 -12.79
C LEU A 252 8.22 12.15 -11.48
N HIS A 253 8.68 11.62 -10.35
CA HIS A 253 8.48 12.20 -9.02
C HIS A 253 9.81 12.23 -8.26
N GLY A 254 10.20 13.39 -7.71
CA GLY A 254 11.44 13.50 -6.95
C GLY A 254 12.71 13.08 -7.70
N GLY A 255 12.71 13.20 -9.04
CA GLY A 255 13.81 12.75 -9.90
C GLY A 255 13.80 11.27 -10.27
N MET A 256 12.80 10.50 -9.81
CA MET A 256 12.67 9.06 -10.01
C MET A 256 11.41 8.72 -10.81
N MET A 257 11.48 7.70 -11.68
CA MET A 257 10.33 7.24 -12.45
C MET A 257 9.52 6.21 -11.65
N VAL A 258 8.26 6.49 -11.38
CA VAL A 258 7.35 5.61 -10.62
C VAL A 258 6.00 5.46 -11.32
N PRO A 259 5.29 4.33 -11.15
CA PRO A 259 4.04 4.11 -11.86
C PRO A 259 2.90 4.99 -11.31
N ALA A 260 2.12 5.63 -12.19
CA ALA A 260 0.97 6.43 -11.79
C ALA A 260 -0.34 5.63 -11.77
N ARG A 261 -0.38 4.42 -12.35
CA ARG A 261 -1.55 3.54 -12.33
C ARG A 261 -1.18 2.17 -11.79
N SER A 262 -2.06 1.60 -10.96
CA SER A 262 -1.89 0.26 -10.40
C SER A 262 -3.20 -0.52 -10.32
N GLU A 263 -3.09 -1.85 -10.36
CA GLU A 263 -4.19 -2.78 -10.16
C GLU A 263 -3.71 -3.96 -9.32
N ALA A 264 -4.48 -4.37 -8.32
CA ALA A 264 -4.23 -5.60 -7.57
C ALA A 264 -5.31 -6.64 -7.84
N ALA A 265 -4.89 -7.89 -8.04
CA ALA A 265 -5.76 -8.99 -8.39
C ALA A 265 -5.34 -10.29 -7.69
N TYR A 266 -6.33 -11.12 -7.33
CA TYR A 266 -6.09 -12.53 -7.06
C TYR A 266 -6.18 -13.32 -8.35
N LEU A 267 -5.27 -14.28 -8.53
CA LEU A 267 -5.29 -15.23 -9.64
C LEU A 267 -6.09 -16.45 -9.19
N ARG A 268 -7.29 -16.61 -9.74
CA ARG A 268 -8.16 -17.76 -9.48
C ARG A 268 -8.09 -18.75 -10.64
N PRO A 269 -8.58 -19.99 -10.47
CA PRO A 269 -8.71 -20.92 -11.59
C PRO A 269 -9.51 -20.36 -12.78
N GLU A 270 -10.51 -19.49 -12.50
CA GLU A 270 -11.33 -18.83 -13.52
C GLU A 270 -10.66 -17.60 -14.14
N GLY A 271 -9.43 -17.28 -13.73
CA GLY A 271 -8.62 -16.18 -14.24
C GLY A 271 -8.34 -15.08 -13.22
N ARG A 272 -7.71 -14.01 -13.72
CA ARG A 272 -7.34 -12.82 -12.96
C ARG A 272 -8.59 -12.07 -12.49
N ARG A 273 -8.72 -11.83 -11.18
CA ARG A 273 -9.83 -11.08 -10.57
C ARG A 273 -9.32 -9.82 -9.87
N PRO A 274 -9.30 -8.67 -10.57
CA PRO A 274 -8.95 -7.39 -9.96
C PRO A 274 -9.94 -7.02 -8.84
N TYR A 275 -9.41 -6.53 -7.73
CA TYR A 275 -10.21 -5.99 -6.63
C TYR A 275 -9.82 -4.55 -6.26
N PHE A 276 -8.71 -4.05 -6.81
CA PHE A 276 -8.23 -2.69 -6.59
C PHE A 276 -7.74 -2.11 -7.91
N ILE A 277 -8.12 -0.87 -8.19
CA ILE A 277 -7.59 -0.05 -9.27
C ILE A 277 -7.31 1.33 -8.68
N GLY A 278 -6.06 1.77 -8.69
CA GLY A 278 -5.63 3.04 -8.09
C GLY A 278 -4.83 3.90 -9.06
N ASN A 279 -5.05 5.21 -9.00
CA ASN A 279 -4.22 6.20 -9.69
C ASN A 279 -3.52 7.08 -8.64
N LEU A 280 -2.21 7.24 -8.79
CA LEU A 280 -1.39 8.11 -7.96
C LEU A 280 -1.81 9.56 -8.22
N THR A 281 -2.17 10.28 -7.17
CA THR A 281 -2.61 11.69 -7.28
C THR A 281 -1.60 12.66 -6.70
N SER A 282 -0.78 12.24 -5.74
CA SER A 282 0.27 13.06 -5.14
C SER A 282 1.38 12.16 -4.60
N MET A 283 2.60 12.69 -4.51
CA MET A 283 3.73 11.98 -3.91
C MET A 283 4.79 12.95 -3.42
N VAL A 284 5.28 12.71 -2.20
CA VAL A 284 6.35 13.45 -1.54
C VAL A 284 7.33 12.46 -0.91
N TYR A 285 8.62 12.76 -1.00
CA TYR A 285 9.68 11.95 -0.40
C TYR A 285 10.40 12.69 0.72
N GLU A 286 10.81 11.93 1.73
CA GLU A 286 11.83 12.31 2.69
C GLU A 286 13.09 11.48 2.41
N PHE A 287 14.22 12.15 2.21
CA PHE A 287 15.48 11.48 1.93
C PHE A 287 16.29 11.26 3.22
N SER A 288 17.14 10.23 3.23
CA SER A 288 18.09 9.99 4.32
C SER A 288 19.04 11.18 4.44
N SER A 289 19.09 11.77 5.63
CA SER A 289 20.00 12.86 5.99
C SER A 289 21.33 12.36 6.52
#